data_AF-A0A382VW69-F1
#
_entry.id   AF-A0A382VW69-F1
#
_cell.length_a   1.000
_cell.length_b   1.000
_cell.length_c   1.000
_cell.angle_alpha   90.00
_cell.angle_beta   90.00
_cell.angle_gamma   90.00
#
_symmetry.space_group_name_H-M   'P 1'
#
loop_
_entity.id
_entity.type
_entity.pdbx_description
1 polymer ?
#
loop_
_entity_poly.entity_id
_entity_poly.type
_entity_poly.pdbx_seq_one_letter_code
_entity_poly.pdbx_strand_id
1 'polypeptide(L)'
;MSVAVVVGMQWGDEGKGKIIDLLSEEADVIARYAGGHNAGHTIVFDGNQHILHLIPSGIFHSGKLCVIGNGVVIDPAALIHEMDLLKKANI
;
A
#
# COMPACT_ATOMS: atom_id res chain seq x y z
N MET A 1 20.25 3.74 10.17
CA MET A 1 18.82 3.40 10.02
C MET A 1 18.17 4.52 9.24
N SER A 2 17.62 4.22 8.06
CA SER A 2 17.00 5.20 7.16
C SER A 2 15.49 5.09 7.25
N VAL A 3 14.79 6.22 7.27
CA VAL A 3 13.33 6.29 7.22
C VAL A 3 12.96 7.39 6.24
N ALA A 4 12.16 7.04 5.23
CA ALA A 4 11.54 7.98 4.32
C ALA A 4 10.04 8.05 4.61
N VAL A 5 9.45 9.25 4.49
CA VAL A 5 8.02 9.47 4.68
C VAL A 5 7.47 10.14 3.43
N VAL A 6 6.46 9.51 2.81
CA VAL A 6 5.72 10.09 1.69
C VAL A 6 4.43 10.69 2.22
N VAL A 7 4.27 12.00 2.08
CA VAL A 7 3.08 12.76 2.49
C VAL A 7 2.47 13.52 1.33
N GLY A 8 1.16 13.74 1.38
CA GLY A 8 0.46 14.62 0.44
C GLY A 8 0.59 16.06 0.90
N MET A 9 0.87 16.97 -0.03
CA MET A 9 1.03 18.40 0.27
C MET A 9 -0.23 19.21 -0.10
N GLN A 10 -1.29 18.55 -0.57
CA GLN A 10 -2.52 19.16 -1.05
C GLN A 10 -3.73 18.46 -0.39
N TRP A 11 -4.80 18.21 -1.15
CA TRP A 11 -6.05 17.62 -0.67
C TRP A 11 -6.28 16.21 -1.22
N GLY A 12 -5.23 15.40 -1.33
CA GLY A 12 -5.34 14.05 -1.89
C GLY A 12 -5.07 14.01 -3.40
N ASP A 13 -5.10 12.79 -3.95
CA ASP A 13 -4.89 12.49 -5.36
C ASP A 13 -3.59 13.02 -5.99
N GLU A 14 -2.55 13.28 -5.19
CA GLU A 14 -1.26 13.79 -5.66
C GLU A 14 -0.37 12.71 -6.29
N GLY A 15 -0.90 11.50 -6.52
CA GLY A 15 -0.12 10.39 -7.09
C GLY A 15 0.89 9.76 -6.13
N LYS A 16 0.70 9.90 -4.81
CA LYS A 16 1.60 9.34 -3.77
C LYS A 16 1.94 7.86 -3.98
N GLY A 17 0.97 7.06 -4.43
CA GLY A 17 1.16 5.63 -4.70
C GLY A 17 2.31 5.35 -5.66
N LYS A 18 2.50 6.19 -6.68
CA LYS A 18 3.61 6.06 -7.64
C LYS A 18 4.98 6.31 -7.00
N ILE A 19 5.05 7.27 -6.07
CA ILE A 19 6.28 7.57 -5.33
C ILE A 19 6.57 6.45 -4.31
N ILE A 20 5.53 5.95 -3.64
CA ILE A 20 5.66 4.83 -2.70
C ILE A 20 6.17 3.59 -3.43
N ASP A 21 5.62 3.26 -4.61
CA ASP A 21 6.06 2.12 -5.41
C ASP A 21 7.54 2.22 -5.78
N LEU A 22 7.97 3.37 -6.31
CA LEU A 22 9.38 3.65 -6.62
C LEU A 22 10.31 3.47 -5.41
N LEU A 23 9.92 3.97 -4.24
CA LEU A 23 10.72 3.86 -3.02
C LEU A 23 10.67 2.46 -2.37
N SER A 24 9.64 1.66 -2.69
CA SER A 24 9.46 0.33 -2.11
C SER A 24 10.48 -0.68 -2.64
N GLU A 25 11.05 -0.45 -3.82
CA GLU A 25 12.14 -1.27 -4.37
C GLU A 25 13.34 -1.35 -3.41
N GLU A 26 13.71 -0.23 -2.80
CA GLU A 26 14.88 -0.12 -1.91
C GLU A 26 14.53 -0.32 -0.42
N ALA A 27 13.26 -0.18 -0.03
CA ALA A 27 12.85 -0.26 1.37
C ALA A 27 12.66 -1.72 1.83
N ASP A 28 13.12 -2.09 3.02
CA ASP A 28 12.86 -3.42 3.60
C ASP A 28 11.46 -3.52 4.24
N VAL A 29 10.94 -2.38 4.72
CA VAL A 29 9.66 -2.28 5.43
C VAL A 29 8.85 -1.13 4.84
N ILE A 30 7.61 -1.42 4.47
CA ILE A 30 6.64 -0.43 3.97
C ILE A 30 5.48 -0.38 4.95
N ALA A 31 5.23 0.79 5.54
CA ALA A 31 4.24 0.94 6.60
C ALA A 31 3.20 2.01 6.27
N ARG A 32 1.92 1.70 6.52
CA ARG A 32 0.85 2.70 6.59
C ARG A 32 0.67 3.14 8.03
N TYR A 33 0.68 4.44 8.28
CA TYR A 33 0.68 4.98 9.64
C TYR A 33 -0.65 5.64 10.07
N ALA A 34 -1.52 6.01 9.13
CA ALA A 34 -2.78 6.70 9.41
C ALA A 34 -3.84 6.44 8.32
N GLY A 35 -5.07 6.92 8.57
CA GLY A 35 -6.19 6.83 7.63
C GLY A 35 -6.97 5.52 7.77
N GLY A 36 -7.55 5.05 6.66
CA GLY A 36 -8.27 3.77 6.60
C GLY A 36 -8.40 3.28 5.16
N HIS A 37 -9.50 2.59 4.85
CA HIS A 37 -9.81 2.10 3.50
C HIS A 37 -10.41 3.18 2.56
N ASN A 38 -10.42 4.44 3.01
CA ASN A 38 -10.88 5.61 2.26
C ASN A 38 -9.85 6.16 1.26
N ALA A 39 -8.63 5.62 1.28
CA ALA A 39 -7.63 5.84 0.24
C ALA A 39 -7.73 4.74 -0.81
N GLY A 40 -7.36 5.03 -2.05
CA GLY A 40 -7.18 4.04 -3.11
C GLY A 40 -5.94 4.40 -3.91
N HIS A 41 -5.05 3.45 -4.12
CA HIS A 41 -3.95 3.64 -5.05
C HIS A 41 -3.90 2.47 -6.03
N THR A 42 -3.78 2.83 -7.30
CA THR A 42 -3.71 1.88 -8.40
C THR A 42 -2.26 1.52 -8.65
N ILE A 43 -1.96 0.22 -8.66
CA ILE A 43 -0.67 -0.34 -9.03
C ILE A 43 -0.86 -1.19 -10.28
N VAL A 44 0.09 -1.08 -11.20
CA VAL A 44 0.16 -1.96 -12.37
C VAL A 44 1.33 -2.90 -12.14
N PHE A 45 1.03 -4.17 -11.93
CA PHE A 45 2.02 -5.23 -11.70
C PHE A 45 1.78 -6.36 -12.69
N ASP A 46 2.82 -6.81 -13.39
CA ASP A 46 2.74 -7.82 -14.46
C ASP A 46 1.63 -7.55 -15.50
N GLY A 47 1.42 -6.27 -15.84
CA GLY A 47 0.40 -5.83 -16.80
C GLY A 47 -1.04 -5.85 -16.26
N ASN A 48 -1.26 -6.23 -15.00
CA ASN A 48 -2.56 -6.24 -14.35
C ASN A 48 -2.72 -5.03 -13.42
N GLN A 49 -3.92 -4.46 -13.41
CA GLN A 49 -4.24 -3.35 -12.54
C GLN A 49 -4.81 -3.87 -11.21
N HIS A 50 -4.19 -3.44 -10.11
CA HIS A 50 -4.64 -3.72 -8.75
C HIS A 50 -4.93 -2.42 -8.02
N ILE A 51 -6.05 -2.37 -7.29
CA ILE A 51 -6.41 -1.22 -6.47
C ILE A 51 -6.30 -1.64 -5.02
N LEU A 52 -5.40 -0.98 -4.29
CA LEU A 52 -5.19 -1.23 -2.87
C LEU A 52 -5.74 -0.08 -2.03
N HIS A 53 -6.42 -0.46 -0.95
CA HIS A 53 -7.12 0.45 -0.04
C HIS A 53 -6.50 0.46 1.35
N LEU A 54 -6.20 -0.69 1.95
CA LEU A 54 -5.58 -0.80 3.27
C LEU A 54 -4.16 -1.36 3.20
N ILE A 55 -3.95 -2.39 2.37
CA ILE A 55 -2.66 -3.07 2.27
C ILE A 55 -1.61 -2.10 1.70
N PRO A 56 -0.40 -2.03 2.29
CA PRO A 56 0.67 -1.22 1.74
C PRO A 56 1.10 -1.66 0.34
N SER A 57 1.46 -0.70 -0.51
CA SER A 57 1.92 -0.88 -1.89
C SER A 57 3.11 -1.84 -2.03
N GLY A 58 3.93 -1.95 -0.98
CA GLY A 58 5.10 -2.83 -0.98
C GLY A 58 4.77 -4.32 -1.13
N ILE A 59 3.50 -4.72 -1.09
CA ILE A 59 3.08 -6.13 -1.14
C ILE A 59 3.44 -6.82 -2.47
N PHE A 60 3.62 -6.04 -3.54
CA PHE A 60 4.03 -6.53 -4.85
C PHE A 60 5.55 -6.79 -4.95
N HIS A 61 6.33 -6.36 -3.96
CA HIS A 61 7.77 -6.53 -3.93
C HIS A 61 8.12 -7.73 -3.03
N SER A 62 8.76 -8.75 -3.61
CA SER A 62 9.14 -9.96 -2.88
C SER A 62 10.14 -9.66 -1.76
N GLY A 63 9.94 -10.31 -0.61
CA GLY A 63 10.83 -10.19 0.56
C GLY A 63 10.65 -8.91 1.37
N LYS A 64 9.68 -8.05 1.03
CA LYS A 64 9.39 -6.83 1.78
C LYS A 64 8.35 -7.05 2.89
N LEU A 65 8.54 -6.41 4.03
CA LEU A 65 7.56 -6.46 5.12
C LEU A 65 6.54 -5.32 4.99
N CYS A 66 5.27 -5.67 4.79
CA CYS A 66 4.17 -4.71 4.78
C CYS A 66 3.51 -4.61 6.15
N VAL A 67 3.41 -3.39 6.69
CA VAL A 67 2.87 -3.13 8.03
C VAL A 67 1.68 -2.16 7.97
N ILE A 68 0.58 -2.53 8.62
CA ILE A 68 -0.51 -1.61 8.95
C ILE A 68 -0.29 -1.17 10.41
N GLY A 69 0.09 0.08 10.61
CA GLY A 69 0.38 0.65 11.91
C GLY A 69 -0.87 0.95 12.74
N ASN A 70 -0.69 1.20 14.03
CA ASN A 70 -1.76 1.40 15.00
C ASN A 70 -2.60 2.68 14.78
N GLY A 71 -2.16 3.60 13.93
CA GLY A 71 -2.92 4.81 13.58
C GLY A 71 -3.92 4.61 12.44
N VAL A 72 -4.01 3.40 11.88
CA VAL A 72 -4.93 3.06 10.79
C VAL A 72 -6.25 2.53 11.37
N VAL A 73 -7.37 3.10 10.92
CA VAL A 73 -8.71 2.56 11.17
C VAL A 73 -8.99 1.47 10.16
N ILE A 74 -9.15 0.25 10.64
CA ILE A 74 -9.30 -0.95 9.81
C ILE A 74 -10.78 -1.33 9.72
N ASP A 75 -11.29 -1.45 8.51
CA ASP A 75 -12.49 -2.25 8.23
C ASP A 75 -12.04 -3.69 7.97
N PRO A 76 -12.35 -4.66 8.86
CA PRO A 76 -11.89 -6.03 8.71
C PRO A 76 -12.43 -6.72 7.45
N ALA A 77 -13.66 -6.42 7.05
CA ALA A 77 -14.26 -7.04 5.87
C ALA A 77 -13.58 -6.53 4.60
N ALA A 78 -13.29 -5.24 4.52
CA ALA A 78 -12.52 -4.66 3.42
C ALA A 78 -11.11 -5.24 3.34
N LEU A 79 -10.41 -5.39 4.47
CA LEU A 79 -9.07 -5.98 4.51
C LEU A 79 -9.07 -7.43 4.02
N ILE A 80 -9.98 -8.26 4.52
CA ILE A 80 -10.10 -9.66 4.10
C ILE A 80 -10.39 -9.75 2.61
N HIS A 81 -11.30 -8.92 2.10
CA HIS A 81 -11.62 -8.86 0.69
C HIS A 81 -10.38 -8.51 -0.16
N GLU A 82 -9.62 -7.51 0.25
CA GLU A 82 -8.38 -7.10 -0.42
C GLU A 82 -7.33 -8.22 -0.41
N MET A 83 -7.16 -8.92 0.72
CA MET A 83 -6.27 -10.09 0.82
C MET A 83 -6.69 -11.22 -0.12
N ASP A 84 -8.00 -11.48 -0.26
CA ASP A 84 -8.51 -12.52 -1.15
C ASP A 84 -8.32 -12.17 -2.63
N LEU A 85 -8.41 -10.89 -3.00
CA LEU A 85 -8.08 -10.41 -4.36
C LEU A 85 -6.60 -10.62 -4.68
N LEU A 86 -5.70 -10.31 -3.74
CA LEU A 86 -4.26 -10.54 -3.91
C LEU A 86 -3.92 -12.02 -4.03
N LYS A 87 -4.48 -12.87 -3.15
CA LYS A 87 -4.29 -14.33 -3.24
C LYS A 87 -4.75 -14.91 -4.57
N LYS A 88 -5.88 -14.44 -5.11
CA LYS A 88 -6.38 -14.86 -6.43
C LYS A 88 -5.44 -14.45 -7.57
N ALA A 89 -4.69 -13.36 -7.39
CA ALA A 89 -3.67 -12.90 -8.31
C ALA A 89 -2.29 -13.55 -8.10
N ASN A 90 -2.17 -14.49 -7.15
CA ASN A 90 -0.90 -15.11 -6.74
C ASN A 90 0.15 -14.11 -6.23
N ILE A 91 -0.32 -13.09 -5.51
CA ILE A 91 0.51 -12.13 -4.78
C ILE A 91 0.50 -12.49 -3.30
#